data_AF-A0A3Q7E8A5-F1
#
_entry.id   AF-A0A3Q7E8A5-F1
#
_cell.length_a   1.000
_cell.length_b   1.000
_cell.length_c   1.000
_cell.angle_alpha   90.00
_cell.angle_beta   90.00
_cell.angle_gamma   90.00
#
_symmetry.space_group_name_H-M   'P 1'
#
loop_
_entity.id
_entity.type
_entity.pdbx_description
1 polymer ?
#
loop_
_entity_poly.entity_id
_entity_poly.type
_entity_poly.pdbx_seq_one_letter_code
_entity_poly.pdbx_strand_id
1 'polypeptide(L)'
;MKHIVKILALLLAVTAVWIGLLQTSTIPESYTWLLPLYLIVSLGCYGLLMVGVGLMNFPTCPQEALFLQQDIVEAREFLKKKGVDVGSD
;
A
#
# COMPACT_ATOMS: atom_id res chain seq x y z
N MET A 1 26.89 17.90 -14.55
CA MET A 1 27.08 17.21 -15.85
C MET A 1 26.64 15.74 -15.80
N LYS A 2 27.34 14.84 -15.07
CA LYS A 2 27.03 13.39 -15.08
C LYS A 2 25.62 13.00 -14.62
N HIS A 3 25.07 13.69 -13.61
CA HIS A 3 23.70 13.43 -13.13
C HIS A 3 22.63 13.85 -14.14
N ILE A 4 22.83 14.96 -14.83
CA ILE A 4 21.90 15.46 -15.86
C ILE A 4 21.82 14.47 -17.02
N VAL A 5 22.97 13.94 -17.47
CA VAL A 5 23.01 12.92 -18.53
C VAL A 5 22.33 11.62 -18.09
N LYS A 6 22.51 11.21 -16.83
CA LYS A 6 21.79 10.04 -16.28
C LYS A 6 20.28 10.24 -16.26
N ILE A 7 19.82 11.41 -15.80
CA ILE A 7 18.39 11.75 -15.76
C ILE A 7 17.82 11.80 -17.18
N LEU A 8 18.53 12.41 -18.13
CA LEU A 8 18.13 12.48 -19.53
C LEU A 8 18.05 11.09 -20.18
N ALA A 9 19.05 10.24 -19.94
CA ALA A 9 19.06 8.88 -20.44
C ALA A 9 17.91 8.03 -19.86
N LEU A 10 17.60 8.24 -18.57
CA LEU A 10 16.48 7.57 -17.91
C LEU A 10 15.14 8.05 -18.47
N LEU A 11 15.00 9.36 -18.72
CA LEU A 11 13.82 9.92 -19.36
C LEU A 11 13.62 9.36 -20.77
N LEU A 12 14.70 9.27 -21.58
CA LEU A 12 14.68 8.69 -22.92
C LEU A 12 14.35 7.19 -22.91
N ALA A 13 14.85 6.45 -21.92
CA ALA A 13 14.52 5.04 -21.77
C ALA A 13 13.03 4.85 -21.45
N VAL A 14 12.49 5.66 -20.53
CA VAL A 14 11.08 5.61 -20.15
C VAL A 14 10.17 5.97 -21.33
N THR A 15 10.51 7.00 -22.12
CA THR A 15 9.72 7.37 -23.31
C THR A 15 9.80 6.30 -24.39
N ALA A 16 10.97 5.69 -24.62
CA ALA A 16 11.12 4.60 -25.59
C ALA A 16 10.31 3.36 -25.20
N VAL A 17 10.31 2.99 -23.92
CA VAL A 17 9.48 1.90 -23.39
C VAL A 17 8.00 2.21 -23.59
N TRP A 18 7.57 3.44 -23.32
CA TRP A 18 6.19 3.87 -23.51
C TRP A 18 5.74 3.80 -24.97
N ILE A 19 6.59 4.25 -25.91
CA ILE A 19 6.34 4.19 -27.35
C ILE A 19 6.30 2.74 -27.84
N GLY A 20 7.21 1.87 -27.35
CA GLY A 20 7.19 0.44 -27.68
C GLY A 20 5.91 -0.26 -27.18
N LEU A 21 5.42 0.12 -26.01
CA LEU A 21 4.15 -0.37 -25.47
C LEU A 21 2.93 0.10 -26.29
N LEU A 22 3.01 1.32 -26.83
CA LEU A 22 2.04 1.89 -27.75
C LEU A 22 2.04 1.16 -29.10
N GLN A 23 3.21 0.81 -29.64
CA GLN A 23 3.32 0.12 -30.92
C GLN A 23 2.86 -1.34 -30.88
N THR A 24 3.07 -2.04 -29.76
CA THR A 24 2.58 -3.43 -29.58
C THR A 24 1.06 -3.47 -29.40
N SER A 25 0.49 -2.40 -28.83
CA SER A 25 -0.95 -2.26 -28.68
C SER A 25 -1.48 -1.72 -30.01
N THR A 26 -1.95 -2.60 -30.89
CA THR A 26 -2.55 -2.33 -32.22
C THR A 26 -3.83 -1.48 -32.12
N ILE A 27 -3.69 -0.26 -31.61
CA ILE A 27 -4.78 0.65 -31.28
C ILE A 27 -4.83 1.72 -32.37
N PRO A 28 -6.00 1.98 -32.95
CA PRO A 28 -6.15 3.02 -33.96
C PRO A 28 -5.73 4.39 -33.40
N GLU A 29 -4.94 5.14 -34.18
CA GLU A 29 -4.34 6.45 -33.86
C GLU A 29 -5.31 7.44 -33.17
N SER A 30 -6.61 7.35 -33.47
CA SER A 30 -7.65 8.18 -32.88
C SER A 30 -7.85 8.00 -31.36
N TYR A 31 -7.44 6.87 -30.78
CA TYR A 31 -7.62 6.55 -29.36
C TYR A 31 -6.31 6.55 -28.56
N THR A 32 -5.17 6.76 -29.24
CA THR A 32 -3.84 6.84 -28.64
C THR A 32 -3.77 7.87 -27.51
N TRP A 33 -4.52 8.96 -27.61
CA TRP A 33 -4.58 9.99 -26.55
C TRP A 33 -5.25 9.52 -25.25
N LEU A 34 -6.15 8.54 -25.30
CA LEU A 34 -6.82 7.98 -24.12
C LEU A 34 -5.98 6.93 -23.40
N LEU A 35 -4.94 6.39 -24.04
CA LEU A 35 -4.14 5.29 -23.51
C LEU A 35 -3.45 5.62 -22.17
N PRO A 36 -2.85 6.81 -21.97
CA PRO A 36 -2.31 7.19 -20.67
C PRO A 36 -3.38 7.25 -19.58
N LEU A 37 -4.59 7.70 -19.92
CA LEU A 37 -5.70 7.76 -18.97
C LEU A 37 -6.14 6.35 -18.56
N TYR A 38 -6.25 5.42 -19.52
CA TYR A 38 -6.56 4.02 -19.23
C TYR A 38 -5.49 3.36 -18.36
N LEU A 39 -4.20 3.66 -18.56
CA LEU A 39 -3.13 3.16 -17.71
C LEU A 39 -3.19 3.73 -16.29
N ILE A 40 -3.53 5.01 -16.12
CA ILE A 40 -3.72 5.60 -14.79
C ILE A 40 -4.90 4.95 -14.08
N VAL A 41 -6.03 4.78 -14.77
CA VAL A 41 -7.24 4.16 -14.21
C VAL A 41 -6.99 2.68 -13.85
N SER A 42 -6.32 1.92 -14.72
CA SER A 42 -6.00 0.52 -14.43
C SER A 42 -5.02 0.37 -13.28
N LEU A 43 -3.99 1.22 -13.21
CA LEU A 43 -3.04 1.26 -12.11
C LEU A 43 -3.72 1.67 -10.79
N GLY A 44 -4.65 2.62 -10.82
CA GLY A 44 -5.48 2.98 -9.68
C GLY A 44 -6.35 1.82 -9.20
N CYS A 45 -7.01 1.12 -10.12
CA CYS A 45 -7.81 -0.06 -9.80
C CYS A 45 -6.97 -1.18 -9.19
N TYR A 46 -5.79 -1.46 -9.75
CA TYR A 46 -4.83 -2.42 -9.20
C TYR A 46 -4.38 -2.04 -7.79
N GLY A 47 -4.07 -0.75 -7.56
CA GLY A 47 -3.70 -0.24 -6.23
C GLY A 47 -4.81 -0.42 -5.21
N LEU A 48 -6.05 -0.09 -5.57
CA LEU A 48 -7.21 -0.30 -4.70
C LEU A 48 -7.43 -1.78 -4.38
N LEU A 49 -7.30 -2.67 -5.36
CA LEU A 49 -7.40 -4.11 -5.13
C LEU A 49 -6.30 -4.62 -4.19
N MET A 50 -5.06 -4.19 -4.38
CA MET A 50 -3.94 -4.56 -3.51
C MET A 50 -4.20 -4.11 -2.06
N VAL A 51 -4.66 -2.88 -1.86
CA VAL A 51 -4.99 -2.37 -0.53
C VAL A 51 -6.19 -3.12 0.07
N GLY A 52 -7.22 -3.39 -0.73
CA GLY A 52 -8.40 -4.15 -0.31
C GLY A 52 -8.04 -5.58 0.13
N VAL A 53 -7.24 -6.29 -0.66
CA VAL A 53 -6.73 -7.62 -0.33
C VAL A 53 -5.87 -7.58 0.94
N GLY A 54 -5.02 -6.55 1.09
CA GLY A 54 -4.22 -6.35 2.30
C GLY A 54 -5.05 -6.13 3.56
N LEU A 55 -6.15 -5.39 3.46
CA LEU A 55 -7.11 -5.19 4.55
C LEU A 55 -7.90 -6.46 4.88
N MET A 56 -8.32 -7.22 3.86
CA MET A 56 -9.04 -8.49 4.06
C MET A 56 -8.15 -9.56 4.67
N ASN A 57 -6.87 -9.58 4.31
CA ASN A 57 -5.88 -10.52 4.83
C ASN A 57 -5.06 -9.94 5.98
N PHE A 58 -5.52 -8.84 6.59
CA PHE A 58 -4.82 -8.26 7.73
C PHE A 58 -4.79 -9.35 8.82
N PRO A 59 -3.60 -9.84 9.24
CA PRO A 59 -3.51 -10.90 10.22
C PRO A 59 -3.95 -10.34 11.56
N THR A 60 -5.24 -10.42 11.83
CA THR A 60 -5.75 -10.24 13.17
C THR A 60 -5.26 -11.43 13.97
N CYS A 61 -4.48 -11.20 15.03
CA CYS A 61 -4.08 -12.22 15.99
C CYS A 61 -5.10 -12.26 17.14
N PRO A 62 -6.26 -12.94 17.00
CA PRO A 62 -7.30 -12.92 18.03
C PRO A 62 -6.82 -13.53 19.35
N GLN A 63 -5.91 -14.49 19.27
CA GLN A 63 -5.36 -15.17 20.43
C GLN A 63 -4.40 -14.28 21.23
N GLU A 64 -3.55 -13.51 20.55
CA GLU A 64 -2.63 -12.56 21.21
C GLU A 64 -3.38 -11.38 21.84
N ALA A 65 -4.47 -10.92 21.20
CA ALA A 65 -5.34 -9.92 21.80
C ALA A 65 -5.98 -10.43 23.11
N LEU A 66 -6.37 -11.70 23.18
CA LEU A 66 -6.90 -12.31 24.39
C LEU A 66 -5.87 -12.40 25.51
N PHE A 67 -4.65 -12.87 25.21
CA PHE A 67 -3.58 -12.93 26.20
C PHE A 67 -3.21 -11.54 26.73
N LEU A 68 -3.14 -10.54 25.84
CA LEU A 68 -2.87 -9.16 26.24
C LEU A 68 -3.94 -8.62 27.20
N GLN A 69 -5.21 -8.92 26.96
CA GLN A 69 -6.30 -8.53 27.88
C GLN A 69 -6.17 -9.22 29.24
N GLN A 70 -5.79 -10.49 29.26
CA GLN A 70 -5.54 -11.22 30.51
C GLN A 70 -4.39 -10.60 31.31
N ASP A 71 -3.28 -10.27 30.66
CA ASP A 71 -2.13 -9.62 31.29
C ASP A 71 -2.48 -8.24 31.86
N ILE A 72 -3.34 -7.47 31.17
CA ILE A 72 -3.83 -6.17 31.65
C ILE A 72 -4.66 -6.36 32.94
N VAL A 73 -5.54 -7.36 32.98
CA VAL A 73 -6.36 -7.66 34.17
C VAL A 73 -5.47 -8.08 35.35
N GLU A 74 -4.51 -8.96 35.12
CA GLU A 74 -3.57 -9.40 36.15
C GLU A 74 -2.72 -8.25 36.69
N ALA A 75 -2.20 -7.40 35.81
CA ALA A 75 -1.44 -6.21 36.19
C ALA A 75 -2.30 -5.23 37.02
N ARG A 76 -3.56 -5.02 36.63
CA ARG A 76 -4.51 -4.16 37.35
C ARG A 76 -4.77 -4.70 38.76
N GLU A 77 -4.99 -6.01 38.91
CA GLU A 77 -5.17 -6.64 40.22
C GLU A 77 -3.93 -6.53 41.10
N PHE A 78 -2.74 -6.75 40.53
CA PHE A 78 -1.47 -6.63 41.25
C PHE A 78 -1.25 -5.22 41.78
N LEU A 79 -1.55 -4.20 40.97
CA LEU A 79 -1.46 -2.79 41.37
C LEU A 79 -2.49 -2.42 42.43
N LYS A 80 -3.72 -2.94 42.31
CA LYS A 80 -4.77 -2.76 43.32
C LYS A 80 -4.40 -3.36 44.66
N LYS A 81 -3.79 -4.56 44.67
CA LYS A 81 -3.21 -5.19 45.88
C LYS A 81 -2.12 -4.34 46.51
N LYS A 82 -1.40 -3.52 45.72
CA LYS A 82 -0.39 -2.57 46.19
C LYS A 82 -0.96 -1.20 46.57
N GLY A 83 -2.28 -1.01 46.54
CA GLY A 83 -2.94 0.24 46.91
C GLY A 83 -2.87 1.34 45.85
N VAL A 84 -2.53 1.01 44.61
CA VAL A 84 -2.53 1.94 43.47
C VAL A 84 -3.91 1.91 42.81
N ASP A 85 -4.58 3.06 42.76
CA ASP A 85 -5.86 3.21 42.06
C ASP A 85 -5.64 3.31 40.55
N VAL A 86 -5.82 2.18 39.88
CA VAL A 86 -5.90 2.07 38.42
C VAL A 86 -7.38 2.03 38.08
N GLY A 87 -7.93 3.19 37.72
CA GLY A 87 -9.36 3.46 37.52
C GLY A 87 -10.18 2.27 37.00
N SER A 88 -11.36 2.13 37.59
CA SER A 88 -12.36 1.13 37.17
C SER A 88 -12.84 1.44 35.76
N ASP A 89 -13.14 0.39 34.98
CA ASP A 89 -13.67 0.50 33.61
C ASP A 89 -14.82 1.52 33.48
#